data_AF-A0A538L309-F1
#
_entry.id   AF-A0A538L309-F1
#
_cell.length_a   1.000
_cell.length_b   1.000
_cell.length_c   1.000
_cell.angle_alpha   90.00
_cell.angle_beta   90.00
_cell.angle_gamma   90.00
#
_symmetry.space_group_name_H-M   'P 1'
#
loop_
_entity.id
_entity.type
_entity.pdbx_description
1 polymer ?
#
loop_
_entity_poly.entity_id
_entity_poly.type
_entity_poly.pdbx_seq_one_letter_code
_entity_poly.pdbx_strand_id
1 'polypeptide(L)'
;RSSIAALDELWTVSDGGDQIALIDTVEDADAPDPQHSLSATETKEAIADAIARLPEREKLVVTLYYYEELTLREIGEVLGVTESRVSQLHTKAILRLKARLSGHPARAGLES
;
A
#
# COMPACT_ATOMS: atom_id res chain seq x y z
N ARG A 1 11.35 -28.08 -13.22
CA ARG A 1 12.34 -27.31 -14.02
C ARG A 1 11.76 -25.91 -14.18
N SER A 2 12.36 -24.97 -13.44
CA SER A 2 12.50 -23.54 -13.73
C SER A 2 11.28 -22.72 -14.14
N SER A 3 10.77 -21.91 -13.20
CA SER A 3 10.62 -20.46 -13.41
C SER A 3 10.53 -19.74 -12.06
N ILE A 4 11.57 -19.90 -11.24
CA ILE A 4 11.91 -18.96 -10.15
C ILE A 4 12.96 -18.05 -10.77
N ALA A 5 12.52 -17.03 -11.49
CA ALA A 5 13.36 -15.96 -12.07
C ALA A 5 12.46 -14.88 -12.69
N ALA A 6 11.67 -14.17 -11.89
CA ALA A 6 11.03 -12.93 -12.33
C ALA A 6 10.53 -12.03 -11.18
N LEU A 7 11.01 -12.23 -9.95
CA LEU A 7 10.71 -11.31 -8.84
C LEU A 7 12.00 -10.69 -8.24
N ASP A 8 13.13 -10.94 -8.89
CA ASP A 8 14.46 -10.44 -8.51
C ASP A 8 14.85 -9.16 -9.28
N GLU A 9 13.87 -8.45 -9.86
CA GLU A 9 14.10 -7.16 -10.48
C GLU A 9 13.30 -6.05 -9.78
N LEU A 10 14.07 -5.32 -8.97
CA LEU A 10 14.12 -3.86 -9.03
C LEU A 10 13.15 -3.10 -8.10
N TRP A 11 13.40 -3.23 -6.80
CA TRP A 11 13.42 -2.06 -5.91
C TRP A 11 14.80 -1.90 -5.26
N THR A 12 15.85 -1.82 -6.09
CA THR A 12 17.15 -1.27 -5.67
C THR A 12 17.06 0.25 -5.71
N VAL A 13 16.52 0.82 -4.63
CA VAL A 13 16.83 2.21 -4.27
C VAL A 13 18.27 2.19 -3.76
N SER A 14 19.20 2.53 -4.66
CA SER A 14 20.59 2.76 -4.30
C SER A 14 20.70 4.17 -3.73
N ASP A 15 20.88 4.29 -2.42
CA ASP A 15 22.00 5.03 -1.79
C ASP A 15 21.93 4.92 -0.25
N GLY A 16 23.02 4.50 0.39
CA GLY A 16 23.23 4.70 1.83
C GLY A 16 22.72 3.62 2.80
N GLY A 17 23.27 2.41 2.69
CA GLY A 17 23.48 1.42 3.76
C GLY A 17 22.54 1.39 4.98
N ASP A 18 21.41 0.70 4.87
CA ASP A 18 20.92 -0.25 5.88
C ASP A 18 19.94 -1.22 5.22
N GLN A 19 20.34 -2.47 5.00
CA GLN A 19 19.48 -3.49 4.41
C GLN A 19 18.67 -4.14 5.53
N ILE A 20 17.44 -3.67 5.73
CA ILE A 20 16.48 -4.34 6.63
C ILE A 20 16.04 -5.64 5.95
N ALA A 21 16.59 -6.76 6.42
CA ALA A 21 16.11 -8.10 6.11
C ALA A 21 14.71 -8.27 6.73
N LEU A 22 13.68 -7.84 6.00
CA LEU A 22 12.29 -7.94 6.40
C LEU A 22 11.71 -9.28 5.91
N ILE A 23 12.10 -10.41 6.52
CA ILE A 23 11.45 -11.69 6.19
C ILE A 23 11.25 -12.69 7.33
N ASP A 24 11.49 -12.33 8.60
CA ASP A 24 11.42 -13.35 9.67
C ASP A 24 10.45 -13.01 10.79
N THR A 25 9.17 -12.75 10.46
CA THR A 25 8.09 -12.71 11.48
C THR A 25 6.71 -12.89 10.87
N VAL A 26 6.50 -13.99 10.15
CA VAL A 26 5.14 -14.43 9.82
C VAL A 26 4.80 -15.58 10.77
N GLU A 27 4.29 -15.23 11.94
CA GLU A 27 3.65 -16.18 12.85
C GLU A 27 2.28 -16.53 12.27
N ASP A 28 2.07 -17.81 12.02
CA ASP A 28 0.84 -18.38 11.44
C ASP A 28 -0.24 -18.45 12.53
N ALA A 29 -1.25 -17.58 12.43
CA ALA A 29 -2.35 -17.44 13.38
C ALA A 29 -3.70 -17.80 12.73
N ASP A 30 -3.82 -19.04 12.26
CA ASP A 30 -5.05 -19.60 11.66
C ASP A 30 -6.12 -19.99 12.73
N ALA A 31 -6.35 -19.09 13.69
CA ALA A 31 -7.46 -19.17 14.64
C ALA A 31 -8.26 -17.86 14.58
N PRO A 32 -9.60 -17.89 14.37
CA PRO A 32 -10.41 -16.69 14.41
C PRO A 32 -10.56 -16.23 15.86
N ASP A 33 -9.55 -15.52 16.34
CA ASP A 33 -9.58 -14.80 17.62
C ASP A 33 -10.52 -13.59 17.45
N PRO A 34 -11.52 -13.37 18.32
CA PRO A 34 -12.29 -12.13 18.32
C PRO A 34 -11.41 -10.86 18.32
N GLN A 35 -10.23 -10.88 18.95
CA GLN A 35 -9.23 -9.82 18.84
C GLN A 35 -8.68 -9.62 17.40
N HIS A 36 -8.50 -10.70 16.63
CA HIS A 36 -8.09 -10.63 15.22
C HIS A 36 -9.21 -10.06 14.33
N SER A 37 -10.48 -10.36 14.62
CA SER A 37 -11.61 -9.81 13.85
C SER A 37 -11.83 -8.30 14.10
N LEU A 38 -11.61 -7.85 15.34
CA LEU A 38 -11.69 -6.44 15.72
C LEU A 38 -10.55 -5.64 15.07
N SER A 39 -9.31 -6.13 15.17
CA SER A 39 -8.15 -5.49 14.54
C SER A 39 -8.23 -5.44 13.01
N ALA A 40 -8.81 -6.46 12.37
CA ALA A 40 -9.06 -6.44 10.93
C ALA A 40 -10.09 -5.36 10.53
N THR A 41 -11.11 -5.13 11.36
CA THR A 41 -12.12 -4.08 11.12
C THR A 41 -11.51 -2.69 11.31
N GLU A 42 -10.78 -2.48 12.39
CA GLU A 42 -10.04 -1.23 12.67
C GLU A 42 -9.05 -0.90 11.53
N THR A 43 -8.34 -1.91 11.02
CA THR A 43 -7.41 -1.75 9.90
C THR A 43 -8.14 -1.32 8.62
N LYS A 44 -9.29 -1.94 8.31
CA LYS A 44 -10.11 -1.56 7.15
C LYS A 44 -10.63 -0.14 7.28
N GLU A 45 -11.11 0.25 8.45
CA GLU A 45 -11.58 1.61 8.73
C GLU A 45 -10.44 2.62 8.56
N ALA A 46 -9.25 2.35 9.12
CA ALA A 46 -8.07 3.20 8.98
C ALA A 46 -7.64 3.38 7.50
N ILE A 47 -7.69 2.31 6.71
CA ILE A 47 -7.40 2.37 5.27
C ILE A 47 -8.47 3.20 4.54
N ALA A 48 -9.75 2.97 4.81
CA ALA A 48 -10.84 3.72 4.20
C ALA A 48 -10.73 5.22 4.52
N ASP A 49 -10.44 5.57 5.77
CA ASP A 49 -10.23 6.94 6.22
C ASP A 49 -9.00 7.58 5.55
N ALA A 50 -7.92 6.81 5.39
CA ALA A 50 -6.71 7.28 4.70
C ALA A 50 -6.96 7.56 3.22
N ILE A 51 -7.71 6.69 2.53
CA ILE A 51 -8.11 6.88 1.12
C ILE A 51 -9.06 8.07 0.98
N ALA A 52 -10.03 8.23 1.88
CA ALA A 52 -10.98 9.34 1.85
C ALA A 52 -10.28 10.72 1.89
N ARG A 53 -9.15 10.80 2.60
CA ARG A 53 -8.33 12.01 2.79
C ARG A 53 -7.27 12.22 1.71
N LEU A 54 -7.19 11.36 0.69
CA LEU A 54 -6.36 11.62 -0.48
C LEU A 54 -6.91 12.78 -1.29
N PRO A 55 -6.06 13.60 -1.92
CA PRO A 55 -6.49 14.54 -2.95
C PRO A 55 -7.29 13.82 -4.04
N GLU A 56 -8.32 14.47 -4.57
CA GLU A 56 -9.24 13.86 -5.55
C GLU A 56 -8.53 13.24 -6.76
N ARG A 57 -7.49 13.89 -7.29
CA ARG A 57 -6.72 13.33 -8.42
C ARG A 57 -5.91 12.09 -8.04
N GLU A 58 -5.40 12.02 -6.82
CA GLU A 58 -4.65 10.85 -6.34
C GLU A 58 -5.61 9.69 -6.02
N LYS A 59 -6.74 9.99 -5.39
CA LYS A 59 -7.83 9.04 -5.12
C LYS A 59 -8.34 8.40 -6.40
N LEU A 60 -8.62 9.21 -7.42
CA LEU A 60 -9.10 8.74 -8.73
C LEU A 60 -8.10 7.81 -9.40
N VAL A 61 -6.80 8.13 -9.37
CA VAL A 61 -5.75 7.26 -9.92
C VAL A 61 -5.70 5.92 -9.19
N VAL A 62 -5.81 5.92 -7.86
CA VAL A 62 -5.85 4.69 -7.06
C VAL A 62 -7.10 3.86 -7.38
N THR A 63 -8.28 4.48 -7.52
CA THR A 63 -9.51 3.78 -7.90
C THR A 63 -9.39 3.13 -9.27
N LEU A 64 -8.95 3.89 -10.29
CA LEU A 64 -8.82 3.35 -11.65
C LEU A 64 -7.78 2.21 -11.73
N TYR A 65 -6.71 2.29 -10.94
CA TYR A 65 -5.66 1.27 -10.95
C TYR A 65 -6.06 -0.01 -10.20
N TYR A 66 -6.62 0.11 -8.99
CA TYR A 66 -6.88 -1.05 -8.13
C TYR A 66 -8.30 -1.64 -8.26
N TYR A 67 -9.29 -0.82 -8.63
CA TYR A 67 -10.67 -1.27 -8.74
C TYR A 67 -11.08 -1.54 -10.19
N GLU A 68 -10.67 -0.68 -11.11
CA GLU A 68 -10.95 -0.84 -12.55
C GLU A 68 -9.82 -1.59 -13.30
N GLU A 69 -8.76 -1.98 -12.59
CA GLU A 69 -7.62 -2.75 -13.11
C GLU A 69 -6.92 -2.12 -14.34
N LEU A 70 -7.03 -0.80 -14.51
CA LEU A 70 -6.44 -0.09 -15.65
C LEU A 70 -4.93 0.09 -15.49
N THR A 71 -4.20 -0.01 -16.60
CA THR A 71 -2.77 0.30 -16.63
C THR A 71 -2.52 1.81 -16.50
N LEU A 72 -1.33 2.23 -16.07
CA LEU A 72 -0.97 3.65 -15.95
C LEU A 72 -1.11 4.42 -17.29
N ARG A 73 -0.87 3.72 -18.41
CA ARG A 73 -1.06 4.25 -19.76
C ARG A 73 -2.54 4.53 -20.04
N GLU A 74 -3.41 3.55 -19.82
CA GLU A 74 -4.87 3.68 -20.03
C GLU A 74 -5.47 4.74 -19.12
N ILE A 75 -5.02 4.82 -17.86
CA ILE A 75 -5.42 5.90 -16.94
C ILE A 75 -4.98 7.26 -17.48
N GLY A 76 -3.78 7.36 -18.07
CA GLY A 76 -3.30 8.58 -18.71
C GLY A 76 -4.22 9.02 -19.86
N GLU A 77 -4.62 8.07 -20.70
CA GLU A 77 -5.57 8.29 -21.79
C GLU A 77 -6.94 8.77 -21.26
N VAL A 78 -7.49 8.11 -20.23
CA VAL A 78 -8.77 8.48 -19.59
C VAL A 78 -8.72 9.87 -18.96
N LEU A 79 -7.61 10.22 -18.30
CA LEU A 79 -7.46 11.48 -17.56
C LEU A 79 -6.90 12.63 -18.42
N GLY A 80 -6.57 12.38 -19.69
CA GLY A 80 -5.97 13.37 -20.59
C GLY A 80 -4.58 13.86 -20.14
N VAL A 81 -3.78 12.99 -19.54
CA VAL A 81 -2.42 13.29 -19.06
C VAL A 81 -1.43 12.21 -19.47
N THR A 82 -0.13 12.49 -19.36
CA THR A 82 0.90 11.49 -19.69
C THR A 82 0.94 10.36 -18.66
N GLU A 83 1.37 9.17 -19.07
CA GLU A 83 1.60 8.03 -18.17
C GLU A 83 2.55 8.40 -17.02
N SER A 84 3.63 9.13 -17.30
CA SER A 84 4.56 9.62 -16.27
C SER A 84 3.86 10.48 -15.20
N ARG A 85 2.89 11.31 -15.61
CA ARG A 85 2.11 12.11 -14.67
C ARG A 85 1.21 11.24 -13.79
N VAL A 86 0.61 10.18 -14.35
CA VAL A 86 -0.17 9.21 -13.58
C VAL A 86 0.71 8.46 -12.59
N SER A 87 1.88 7.99 -13.02
CA SER A 87 2.87 7.32 -12.15
C SER A 87 3.23 8.21 -10.95
N GLN A 88 3.51 9.50 -11.17
CA GLN A 88 3.79 10.45 -10.08
C GLN A 88 2.61 10.63 -9.12
N LEU A 89 1.38 10.70 -9.63
CA LEU A 89 0.17 10.80 -8.80
C LEU A 89 -0.02 9.52 -7.97
N HIS A 90 0.19 8.36 -8.58
CA HIS A 90 0.13 7.06 -7.91
C HIS A 90 1.17 6.97 -6.78
N THR A 91 2.44 7.27 -7.06
CA THR A 91 3.50 7.27 -6.02
C THR A 91 3.16 8.22 -4.87
N LYS A 92 2.66 9.42 -5.15
CA LYS A 92 2.23 10.37 -4.09
C LYS A 92 1.09 9.81 -3.24
N ALA A 93 0.11 9.17 -3.87
CA ALA A 93 -0.99 8.52 -3.16
C ALA A 93 -0.46 7.46 -2.19
N ILE A 94 0.39 6.55 -2.67
CA ILE A 94 0.98 5.48 -1.85
C ILE A 94 1.80 6.04 -0.69
N LEU A 95 2.63 7.07 -0.90
CA LEU A 95 3.41 7.69 0.16
C LEU A 95 2.53 8.33 1.24
N ARG A 96 1.43 9.00 0.84
CA ARG A 96 0.48 9.58 1.80
C ARG A 96 -0.27 8.51 2.59
N LEU A 97 -0.71 7.44 1.93
CA LEU A 97 -1.36 6.31 2.59
C LEU A 97 -0.42 5.69 3.62
N LYS A 98 0.83 5.40 3.24
CA LYS A 98 1.87 4.90 4.15
C LYS A 98 2.05 5.84 5.34
N ALA A 99 2.27 7.13 5.12
CA ALA A 99 2.47 8.09 6.20
C ALA A 99 1.29 8.17 7.19
N ARG A 100 0.05 8.03 6.71
CA ARG A 100 -1.15 8.03 7.55
C ARG A 100 -1.31 6.74 8.34
N LEU A 101 -0.99 5.60 7.74
CA LEU A 101 -1.12 4.29 8.37
C LEU A 101 0.03 3.99 9.33
N SER A 102 1.26 4.45 9.03
CA SER A 102 2.42 4.36 9.95
C SER A 102 2.27 5.22 11.20
N GLY A 103 1.39 6.23 11.15
CA GLY A 103 1.02 7.07 12.30
C GLY A 103 -0.09 6.48 13.16
N HIS A 104 -0.61 5.29 12.85
CA HIS A 104 -1.55 4.57 13.69
C HIS A 104 -0.76 3.64 14.61
N PRO A 105 -0.44 4.06 15.86
CA PRO A 105 0.23 3.17 16.77
C PRO A 105 -0.71 2.00 17.05
N ALA A 106 -0.29 0.79 16.72
CA ALA A 106 -0.80 -0.45 17.32
C ALA A 106 -0.42 -0.48 18.82
N ARG A 107 -0.82 0.54 19.58
CA ARG A 107 -0.48 0.74 21.00
C ARG A 107 -1.71 1.23 21.75
N ALA A 108 -2.58 0.29 22.11
CA ALA A 108 -3.57 0.48 23.16
C ALA A 108 -3.93 -0.89 23.78
N GLY A 109 -2.94 -1.66 24.23
CA GLY A 109 -3.21 -2.98 24.76
C GLY A 109 -2.06 -3.63 25.54
N LEU A 110 -1.24 -2.88 26.26
CA LEU A 110 -0.24 -3.45 27.17
C LEU A 110 0.04 -2.54 28.39
N GLU A 111 -0.98 -1.93 29.01
CA GLU A 111 -0.82 -1.36 30.36
C GLU A 111 -2.13 -1.48 31.15
N SER A 112 -2.28 -2.56 31.92
CA SER A 112 -2.92 -2.64 33.26
C SER A 112 -2.73 -4.04 33.84
#